data_AF-A0A1S1MST7-F1
#
_entry.id   AF-A0A1S1MST7-F1
#
_cell.length_a   1.000
_cell.length_b   1.000
_cell.length_c   1.000
_cell.angle_alpha   90.00
_cell.angle_beta   90.00
_cell.angle_gamma   90.00
#
_symmetry.space_group_name_H-M   'P 1'
#
loop_
_entity.id
_entity.type
_entity.pdbx_description
1 polymer ?
#
loop_
_entity_poly.entity_id
_entity_poly.type
_entity_poly.pdbx_seq_one_letter_code
_entity_poly.pdbx_strand_id
1 'polypeptide(L)' 'MCGETASTELKFIEPQSQYDYDLLDEVAKSEDLNSILTMLLLDDTLSDSLRRKALKQLRAK' A
#
# COMPACT_ATOMS: atom_id res chain seq x y z
N MET A 1 17.13 -0.96 16.18
CA MET A 1 16.06 -1.98 16.32
C MET A 1 14.85 -1.44 15.57
N CYS A 2 14.82 -1.59 14.25
CA CYS A 2 13.64 -1.26 13.43
C CYS A 2 13.45 -2.45 12.50
N GLY A 3 12.66 -3.41 12.97
CA GLY A 3 12.41 -4.67 12.28
C GLY A 3 11.13 -5.33 12.77
N GLU A 4 10.22 -4.53 13.31
CA GLU A 4 8.90 -5.01 13.69
C GLU A 4 8.00 -4.86 12.47
N THR A 5 7.99 -5.93 11.68
CA THR A 5 6.92 -6.34 10.76
C THR A 5 6.17 -5.18 10.11
N ALA A 6 6.71 -4.68 8.98
CA ALA A 6 5.91 -3.93 8.02
C ALA A 6 4.58 -4.69 7.85
N SER A 7 3.48 -4.00 8.16
CA SER A 7 2.12 -4.51 7.99
C SER A 7 2.06 -5.28 6.67
N THR A 8 1.42 -6.44 6.66
CA THR A 8 1.30 -7.25 5.44
C THR A 8 0.55 -6.51 4.31
N GLU A 9 -0.13 -5.44 4.70
CA GLU A 9 -0.77 -4.43 3.88
C GLU A 9 0.31 -3.66 3.08
N LEU A 10 0.11 -3.47 1.77
CA LEU A 10 1.01 -2.75 0.84
C LEU A 10 2.31 -3.43 0.38
N LYS A 11 2.60 -4.70 0.72
CA LYS A 11 3.77 -5.46 0.21
C LYS A 11 3.90 -5.57 -1.33
N PHE A 12 2.90 -5.12 -2.06
CA PHE A 12 2.90 -5.07 -3.51
C PHE A 12 3.54 -3.81 -4.10
N ILE A 13 3.78 -2.80 -3.27
CA ILE A 13 4.56 -1.61 -3.59
C ILE A 13 6.00 -1.91 -3.19
N GLU A 14 6.92 -1.83 -4.15
CA GLU A 14 8.34 -2.12 -3.92
C GLU A 14 9.08 -0.83 -3.53
N PRO A 15 9.43 -0.65 -2.25
CA PRO A 15 10.04 0.59 -1.75
C PRO A 15 11.50 0.65 -2.22
N GLN A 16 11.99 1.83 -2.62
CA GLN A 16 13.35 2.01 -3.13
C GLN A 16 14.32 2.53 -2.06
N SER A 17 13.80 3.02 -0.93
CA SER A 17 14.57 3.61 0.15
C SER A 17 13.93 3.37 1.52
N GLN A 18 14.69 3.60 2.59
CA GLN A 18 14.16 3.53 3.97
C GLN A 18 12.98 4.49 4.19
N TYR A 19 13.03 5.68 3.58
CA TYR A 19 11.93 6.64 3.64
C TYR A 19 10.64 6.09 3.04
N ASP A 20 10.74 5.29 1.98
CA ASP A 20 9.56 4.65 1.37
C ASP A 20 8.98 3.58 2.30
N TYR A 21 9.82 2.85 3.03
CA TYR A 21 9.36 1.90 4.05
C TYR A 21 8.62 2.61 5.18
N ASP A 22 9.20 3.68 5.71
CA ASP A 22 8.61 4.45 6.80
C ASP A 22 7.26 5.06 6.35
N LEU A 23 7.20 5.62 5.14
CA LEU A 23 5.96 6.13 4.55
C LEU A 23 4.88 5.05 4.39
N LEU A 24 5.24 3.88 3.86
CA LEU A 24 4.26 2.80 3.65
C LEU A 24 3.73 2.24 4.99
N ASP A 25 4.56 2.21 6.02
CA ASP A 25 4.15 1.83 7.37
C ASP A 25 3.19 2.86 7.98
N GLU A 26 3.45 4.15 7.79
CA GLU A 26 2.53 5.23 8.18
C GLU A 26 1.18 5.14 7.43
N VAL A 27 1.22 4.90 6.12
CA VAL A 27 0.01 4.74 5.30
C VAL A 27 -0.79 3.51 5.71
N ALA A 28 -0.13 2.38 6.01
CA ALA A 28 -0.79 1.16 6.46
C ALA A 28 -1.51 1.34 7.81
N LYS A 29 -0.99 2.20 8.69
CA LYS A 29 -1.60 2.53 9.99
C LYS A 29 -2.66 3.63 9.91
N SER A 30 -2.81 4.28 8.75
CA SER A 30 -3.75 5.37 8.55
C SER A 30 -5.21 4.88 8.50
N GLU A 31 -6.11 5.65 9.11
CA GLU A 31 -7.56 5.45 8.98
C GLU A 31 -8.03 5.62 7.52
N ASP A 32 -7.28 6.39 6.73
CA ASP A 32 -7.56 6.70 5.33
C ASP A 32 -7.01 5.68 4.33
N LEU A 33 -6.46 4.55 4.79
CA LEU A 33 -5.87 3.52 3.91
C LEU A 33 -6.80 3.11 2.77
N ASN A 34 -8.10 2.95 3.04
CA ASN A 34 -9.08 2.59 2.02
C ASN A 34 -9.27 3.68 0.96
N SER A 35 -9.28 4.95 1.38
CA SER A 35 -9.37 6.10 0.48
C SER A 35 -8.13 6.19 -0.41
N ILE A 36 -6.94 5.97 0.17
CA ILE A 36 -5.66 5.96 -0.53
C ILE A 36 -5.60 4.82 -1.55
N LEU A 37 -5.98 3.60 -1.16
CA LEU A 37 -6.04 2.45 -2.06
C LEU A 37 -7.07 2.66 -3.19
N THR A 38 -8.19 3.32 -2.90
CA THR A 38 -9.21 3.64 -3.91
C THR A 38 -8.66 4.66 -4.91
N MET A 39 -7.91 5.66 -4.46
CA MET A 39 -7.25 6.62 -5.35
C MET A 39 -6.28 5.93 -6.31
N LEU A 40 -5.51 4.94 -5.83
CA LEU A 40 -4.65 4.12 -6.70
C LEU A 40 -5.44 3.33 -7.75
N LEU A 41 -6.65 2.86 -7.44
CA LEU A 41 -7.47 2.15 -8.44
C LEU A 41 -7.94 3.05 -9.59
N LEU A 42 -8.13 4.33 -9.31
CA LEU A 42 -8.59 5.33 -10.29
C LEU A 42 -7.46 5.87 -11.16
N ASP A 43 -6.20 5.60 -10.81
CA ASP A 43 -5.05 6.07 -11.57
C ASP A 43 -4.85 5.20 -12.83
N ASP A 44 -5.03 5.82 -14.00
CA ASP A 44 -4.93 5.14 -15.27
C ASP A 44 -3.52 4.79 -15.73
N THR A 45 -2.52 5.33 -15.06
CA THR A 45 -1.10 5.06 -15.33
C THR A 45 -0.60 3.78 -14.66
N LEU A 46 -1.35 3.25 -13.69
CA LEU A 46 -0.98 2.02 -12.98
C LEU A 46 -1.31 0.77 -13.79
N SER A 47 -0.39 -0.19 -13.76
CA SER A 47 -0.60 -1.48 -14.39
C SER A 47 -1.82 -2.21 -13.81
N ASP A 48 -2.52 -2.97 -14.65
CA ASP A 48 -3.64 -3.82 -14.21
C ASP A 48 -3.25 -4.77 -13.09
N SER A 49 -1.99 -5.23 -13.09
CA SER A 49 -1.47 -6.13 -12.06
C SER A 49 -1.45 -5.45 -10.69
N LEU A 50 -1.09 -4.16 -10.65
CA LEU A 50 -1.02 -3.35 -9.45
C LEU A 50 -2.42 -3.01 -8.94
N ARG A 51 -3.32 -2.61 -9.84
CA ARG A 51 -4.74 -2.36 -9.50
C ARG A 51 -5.41 -3.59 -8.91
N ARG A 52 -5.18 -4.78 -9.47
CA ARG A 52 -5.72 -6.04 -8.91
C ARG A 52 -5.21 -6.32 -7.49
N LYS A 53 -3.95 -6.01 -7.19
CA LYS A 53 -3.37 -6.18 -5.84
C LYS A 53 -3.96 -5.19 -4.85
N ALA A 54 -4.10 -3.92 -5.22
CA ALA A 54 -4.77 -2.90 -4.41
C ALA A 54 -6.24 -3.26 -4.13
N LEU A 55 -6.97 -3.71 -5.16
CA LEU A 55 -8.37 -4.16 -5.02
C LEU A 55 -8.49 -5.36 -4.07
N LYS A 56 -7.54 -6.31 -4.11
CA LYS A 56 -7.53 -7.45 -3.20
C LYS A 56 -7.36 -7.02 -1.75
N GLN A 57 -6.56 -5.98 -1.49
CA GLN A 57 -6.38 -5.45 -0.14
C GLN A 57 -7.63 -4.73 0.37
N LEU A 58 -8.29 -3.93 -0.47
CA LEU A 58 -9.59 -3.32 -0.14
C LEU A 58 -10.68 -4.34 0.23
N ARG A 59 -10.62 -5.55 -0.35
CA ARG A 59 -11.58 -6.63 -0.10
C ARG A 59 -11.22 -7.55 1.07
N ALA A 60 -9.99 -7.46 1.58
CA ALA A 60 -9.48 -8.35 2.63
C ALA A 60 -9.78 -7.85 4.06
N LYS A 61 -10.46 -6.71 4.19
CA LYS A 61 -10.81 -6.06 5.45
C LYS A 61 -12.32 -6.14 5.72
#